data_AF-A0A098E9J0-F1
#
_entry.id   AF-A0A098E9J0-F1
#
_cell.length_a   1.000
_cell.length_b   1.000
_cell.length_c   1.000
_cell.angle_alpha   90.00
_cell.angle_beta   90.00
_cell.angle_gamma   90.00
#
_symmetry.space_group_name_H-M   'P 1'
#
loop_
_entity.id
_entity.type
_entity.pdbx_description
1 polymer ?
#
loop_
_entity_poly.entity_id
_entity_poly.type
_entity_poly.pdbx_seq_one_letter_code
_entity_poly.pdbx_strand_id
1 'polypeptide(L)' 'MKLGNDEVSQDNRGWKKSKLRKYTKQQKEEIKNIRGNLEKEESFFIGAKVVHANYNNSHDDKVSKRFVDRTLNRM' A
#
# COMPACT_ATOMS: atom_id res chain seq x y z
N MET A 1 -36.88 14.78 -12.21
CA MET A 1 -36.16 13.50 -12.09
C MET A 1 -34.68 13.77 -12.26
N LYS A 2 -33.82 13.34 -11.33
CA LYS A 2 -32.36 13.39 -11.49
C LYS A 2 -31.86 11.95 -11.62
N LEU A 3 -31.32 11.60 -12.79
CA LEU A 3 -30.52 10.39 -12.94
C LEU A 3 -29.22 10.58 -12.14
N GLY A 4 -29.03 9.78 -11.11
CA GLY A 4 -27.73 9.57 -10.50
C GLY A 4 -27.04 8.42 -11.23
N ASN A 5 -26.29 8.76 -12.28
CA ASN A 5 -25.30 7.84 -12.86
C ASN A 5 -24.15 7.71 -11.87
N ASP A 6 -24.16 6.67 -11.04
CA ASP A 6 -22.93 6.10 -10.46
C ASP A 6 -23.21 4.62 -10.09
N GLU A 7 -23.50 3.85 -11.13
CA GLU A 7 -23.33 2.41 -11.15
C GLU A 7 -21.86 2.05 -10.88
N VAL A 8 -21.55 1.48 -9.72
CA VAL A 8 -20.54 0.41 -9.63
C VAL A 8 -20.99 -0.61 -8.58
N SER A 9 -21.74 -1.62 -9.04
CA SER A 9 -21.90 -2.97 -8.48
C SER A 9 -21.68 -3.10 -6.96
N GLN A 10 -22.76 -2.95 -6.19
CA GLN A 10 -22.80 -3.37 -4.79
C GLN A 10 -22.54 -4.88 -4.73
N ASP A 11 -21.44 -5.26 -4.06
CA ASP A 11 -21.15 -6.65 -3.70
C ASP A 11 -22.32 -7.21 -2.85
N ASN A 12 -23.26 -7.93 -3.49
CA ASN A 12 -24.49 -8.47 -2.90
C ASN A 12 -24.24 -9.68 -1.98
N ARG A 13 -23.00 -9.97 -1.60
CA ARG A 13 -22.64 -11.13 -0.76
C ARG A 13 -22.95 -10.92 0.73
N GLY A 14 -23.56 -9.79 1.11
CA GLY A 14 -24.10 -9.54 2.45
C GLY A 14 -23.07 -9.42 3.58
N TRP A 15 -21.78 -9.57 3.32
CA TRP A 15 -20.75 -9.40 4.33
C TRP A 15 -20.55 -7.92 4.65
N LYS A 16 -20.91 -7.51 5.87
CA LYS A 16 -20.38 -6.26 6.44
C LYS A 16 -18.87 -6.37 6.35
N LYS A 17 -18.22 -5.49 5.57
CA LYS A 17 -16.76 -5.38 5.46
C LYS A 17 -16.18 -4.96 6.82
N SER A 18 -16.17 -5.90 7.77
CA SER A 18 -15.78 -5.69 9.15
C SER A 18 -14.44 -6.37 9.38
N LYS A 19 -13.42 -5.64 8.93
CA LYS A 19 -12.05 -5.59 9.44
C LYS A 19 -11.40 -4.45 8.68
N LEU A 20 -11.15 -3.35 9.38
CA LEU A 20 -10.25 -2.32 8.86
C LEU A 20 -8.99 -3.04 8.39
N ARG A 21 -8.54 -2.74 7.17
CA ARG A 21 -7.28 -3.32 6.69
C ARG A 21 -6.21 -2.92 7.70
N LYS A 22 -5.41 -3.89 8.15
CA LYS A 22 -4.31 -3.64 9.10
C LYS A 22 -3.44 -2.46 8.64
N TYR A 23 -3.24 -2.33 7.33
CA TYR A 23 -2.47 -1.27 6.73
C TYR A 23 -3.31 -0.42 5.78
N THR A 24 -3.07 0.89 5.79
CA THR A 24 -3.83 1.88 5.03
C THR A 24 -3.41 1.92 3.56
N LYS A 25 -4.16 2.66 2.72
CA LYS A 25 -3.75 2.94 1.34
C LYS A 25 -2.54 3.87 1.30
N GLN A 26 -2.48 4.85 2.21
CA GLN A 26 -1.36 5.79 2.30
C GLN A 26 -0.04 5.07 2.57
N GLN A 27 -0.02 4.13 3.53
CA GLN A 27 1.17 3.31 3.81
C GLN A 27 1.67 2.55 2.56
N LYS A 28 0.76 2.14 1.66
CA LYS A 28 1.17 1.51 0.40
C LYS A 28 1.83 2.50 -0.56
N GLU A 29 1.25 3.68 -0.72
CA GLU A 29 1.78 4.68 -1.63
C GLU A 29 3.13 5.20 -1.13
N GLU A 30 3.30 5.38 0.18
CA GLU A 30 4.61 5.70 0.79
C GLU A 30 5.66 4.62 0.51
N ILE A 31 5.31 3.34 0.66
CA ILE A 31 6.22 2.22 0.31
C ILE A 31 6.65 2.28 -1.16
N LYS A 32 5.72 2.56 -2.09
CA LYS A 32 6.04 2.72 -3.51
C LYS A 32 6.91 3.94 -3.78
N ASN A 33 6.66 5.04 -3.09
CA ASN A 33 7.45 6.27 -3.22
C ASN A 33 8.89 6.05 -2.75
N ILE A 34 9.08 5.37 -1.62
CA ILE A 34 10.43 4.98 -1.16
C ILE A 34 11.13 4.15 -2.24
N ARG A 35 10.44 3.17 -2.82
CA ARG A 35 11.00 2.36 -3.91
C ARG A 35 11.38 3.21 -5.13
N GLY A 36 10.48 4.07 -5.59
CA GLY A 36 10.74 4.95 -6.73
C GLY A 36 11.86 5.97 -6.49
N ASN A 37 12.02 6.46 -5.27
CA ASN A 37 13.13 7.34 -4.92
C ASN A 37 14.47 6.60 -4.96
N LEU A 38 14.54 5.39 -4.40
CA LEU A 38 15.75 4.57 -4.46
C LEU A 38 16.14 4.20 -5.91
N GLU A 39 15.14 4.00 -6.79
CA GLU A 39 15.38 3.77 -8.22
C GLU A 39 15.92 5.02 -8.92
N LYS A 40 15.42 6.22 -8.59
CA LYS A 40 15.94 7.49 -9.12
C LYS A 40 17.36 7.80 -8.65
N GLU A 41 17.70 7.40 -7.43
CA GLU A 41 19.05 7.52 -6.87
C GLU A 41 20.02 6.49 -7.46
N GLU A 42 19.58 5.66 -8.42
CA GLU A 42 20.34 4.55 -9.01
C GLU A 42 20.95 3.61 -7.95
N SER A 43 20.25 3.47 -6.82
CA SER A 43 20.74 2.69 -5.70
C SER A 43 20.77 1.21 -6.03
N PHE A 44 21.91 0.56 -5.81
CA PHE A 44 22.04 -0.89 -5.91
C PHE A 44 21.17 -1.62 -4.86
N PHE A 45 20.76 -0.94 -3.79
CA PHE A 45 20.07 -1.52 -2.64
C PHE A 45 18.59 -1.12 -2.59
N ILE A 46 17.83 -1.46 -3.63
CA ILE A 46 16.40 -1.11 -3.75
C ILE A 46 15.43 -2.18 -3.22
N GLY A 47 15.94 -3.31 -2.74
CA GLY A 47 15.14 -4.49 -2.38
C GLY A 47 14.13 -4.24 -1.24
N ALA A 48 13.13 -5.13 -1.13
CA ALA A 48 12.04 -4.99 -0.15
C ALA A 48 12.52 -4.90 1.31
N LYS A 49 13.67 -5.50 1.65
CA LYS A 49 14.29 -5.38 2.98
C LYS A 49 14.71 -3.93 3.28
N VAL A 50 15.26 -3.22 2.30
CA VAL A 50 15.73 -1.84 2.44
C VAL A 50 14.53 -0.90 2.51
N VAL A 51 13.55 -1.08 1.63
CA VAL A 51 12.29 -0.32 1.67
C VAL A 51 11.58 -0.50 3.01
N HIS A 52 11.54 -1.74 3.52
CA HIS A 52 10.97 -2.04 4.83
C HIS A 52 11.69 -1.33 5.97
N ALA A 53 13.03 -1.32 5.97
CA ALA A 53 13.82 -0.61 6.95
C ALA A 53 13.61 0.91 6.87
N ASN A 54 13.65 1.50 5.68
CA ASN A 54 13.43 2.93 5.47
C ASN A 54 12.05 3.39 5.98
N TYR A 55 11.00 2.63 5.67
CA TYR A 55 9.65 2.91 6.17
C TYR A 55 9.60 2.83 7.70
N ASN A 56 10.05 1.72 8.26
CA ASN A 56 9.96 1.47 9.70
C ASN A 56 10.91 2.36 10.52
N ASN A 57 11.97 2.91 9.95
CA ASN A 57 12.83 3.85 10.67
C ASN A 57 12.22 5.25 10.75
N SER A 58 11.31 5.60 9.83
CA SER A 58 10.69 6.93 9.74
C SER A 58 9.29 7.03 10.33
N HIS A 59 8.68 5.91 10.75
CA HIS A 59 7.29 5.86 11.23
C HIS A 59 7.18 5.07 12.52
N ASP A 60 6.31 5.48 13.44
CA ASP A 60 6.02 4.71 14.65
C ASP A 60 5.10 3.51 14.38
N ASP A 61 4.14 3.66 13.46
CA ASP A 61 3.26 2.56 13.03
C ASP A 61 3.98 1.66 12.02
N LYS A 62 4.67 0.65 12.55
CA LYS A 62 5.52 -0.25 11.75
C LYS A 62 4.69 -1.17 10.87
N VAL A 63 5.16 -1.35 9.64
CA VAL A 63 4.61 -2.37 8.73
C VAL A 63 5.40 -3.67 8.80
N SER A 64 4.76 -4.78 8.44
CA SER A 64 5.43 -6.06 8.29
C SER A 64 6.12 -6.18 6.94
N LYS A 65 7.26 -6.88 6.89
CA LYS A 65 7.98 -7.14 5.64
C LYS A 65 7.09 -7.78 4.57
N ARG A 66 6.24 -8.74 4.94
CA ARG A 66 5.27 -9.38 4.02
C ARG A 66 4.28 -8.40 3.39
N PHE A 67 3.96 -7.29 4.06
CA PHE A 67 3.14 -6.25 3.47
C PHE A 67 3.90 -5.41 2.45
N VAL A 68 5.15 -5.06 2.74
CA VAL A 68 6.06 -4.40 1.80
C VAL A 68 6.25 -5.28 0.55
N ASP A 69 6.61 -6.56 0.74
CA ASP A 69 6.81 -7.51 -0.37
C ASP A 69 5.58 -7.59 -1.29
N ARG A 70 4.37 -7.71 -0.72
CA ARG A 70 3.12 -7.74 -1.50
C ARG A 70 2.78 -6.42 -2.19
N THR A 71 3.24 -5.30 -1.63
CA THR A 71 3.01 -3.98 -2.21
C THR A 71 3.93 -3.75 -3.40
N LEU A 72 5.20 -4.17 -3.29
CA LEU A 72 6.18 -4.07 -4.38
C LEU A 72 5.92 -5.07 -5.50
N ASN A 73 5.47 -6.30 -5.20
CA ASN A 73 5.09 -7.29 -6.24
C ASN A 73 3.84 -6.89 -7.06
N ARG A 74 3.18 -5.79 -6.71
CA ARG A 74 1.99 -5.25 -7.38
C ARG A 74 2.19 -3.83 -7.89
N MET A 75 3.44 -3.36 -7.93
CA MET A 75 3.84 -2.19 -8.73
C MET A 75 3.86 -2.58 -10.20
#